data_AF-A0A0B2SXR9-F1
#
_entry.id   AF-A0A0B2SXR9-F1
#
_cell.length_a   1.000
_cell.length_b   1.000
_cell.length_c   1.000
_cell.angle_alpha   90.00
_cell.angle_beta   90.00
_cell.angle_gamma   90.00
#
_symmetry.space_group_name_H-M   'P 1'
#
loop_
_entity.id
_entity.type
_entity.pdbx_description
1 polymer ?
#
loop_
_entity_poly.entity_id
_entity_poly.type
_entity_poly.pdbx_seq_one_letter_code
_entity_poly.pdbx_strand_id
1 'polypeptide(L)' 'MLYFQKGTYSAEEKMIHLQSEIVGNASKVKEIRRCFQLVDGNLCYDVQMATNTITLQPHLKASLKKL' A
#
# COMPACT_ATOMS: atom_id res chain seq x y z
N MET A 1 6.36 13.49 -5.22
CA MET A 1 6.56 12.53 -4.12
C MET A 1 7.22 11.27 -4.68
N LEU A 2 8.28 10.81 -4.03
CA LEU A 2 8.98 9.57 -4.36
C LEU A 2 8.93 8.66 -3.13
N TYR A 3 8.85 7.35 -3.31
CA TYR A 3 8.94 6.41 -2.21
C TYR A 3 9.58 5.11 -2.67
N PHE A 4 10.30 4.46 -1.76
CA PHE A 4 10.87 3.14 -1.93
C PHE A 4 10.17 2.17 -0.98
N GLN A 5 9.71 1.04 -1.52
CA GLN A 5 8.89 0.06 -0.79
C GLN A 5 9.54 -1.32 -0.85
N LYS A 6 9.53 -2.00 0.29
CA LYS A 6 9.93 -3.40 0.45
C LYS A 6 8.81 -4.18 1.11
N GLY A 7 8.85 -5.49 0.97
CA GLY A 7 7.94 -6.37 1.70
C GLY A 7 7.91 -7.77 1.09
N THR A 8 6.78 -8.44 1.24
CA THR A 8 6.64 -9.87 0.95
C THR A 8 5.52 -10.15 -0.04
N TYR A 9 5.61 -11.31 -0.66
CA TYR A 9 4.57 -11.87 -1.50
C TYR A 9 4.22 -13.28 -0.99
N SER A 10 2.93 -13.55 -0.84
CA SER A 10 2.38 -14.88 -0.55
C SER A 10 1.66 -15.40 -1.79
N ALA A 11 2.14 -16.52 -2.33
CA ALA A 11 1.50 -17.18 -3.48
C ALA A 11 0.19 -17.88 -3.09
N GLU A 12 0.10 -18.39 -1.86
CA GLU A 12 -1.09 -19.03 -1.32
C GLU A 12 -2.23 -18.01 -1.17
N GLU A 13 -1.95 -16.88 -0.55
CA GLU A 13 -2.94 -15.81 -0.32
C GLU A 13 -3.12 -14.88 -1.54
N LYS A 14 -2.28 -15.06 -2.57
CA LYS A 14 -2.16 -14.17 -3.74
C LYS A 14 -2.06 -12.70 -3.33
N MET A 15 -1.21 -12.45 -2.34
CA MET A 15 -1.16 -11.19 -1.61
C MET A 15 0.25 -10.62 -1.59
N ILE A 16 0.36 -9.30 -1.81
CA ILE A 16 1.60 -8.54 -1.68
C ILE A 16 1.41 -7.54 -0.54
N HIS A 17 2.33 -7.56 0.42
CA HIS A 17 2.42 -6.56 1.47
C HIS A 17 3.68 -5.72 1.26
N LEU A 18 3.51 -4.41 1.15
CA LEU A 18 4.61 -3.46 1.00
C LEU A 18 4.54 -2.39 2.08
N GLN A 19 5.70 -2.01 2.59
CA GLN A 19 5.90 -0.90 3.51
C GLN A 19 7.00 0.02 2.99
N SER A 20 6.79 1.33 3.12
CA SER A 20 7.78 2.33 2.74
C SER A 20 9.00 2.26 3.66
N GLU A 21 10.18 2.13 3.07
CA GLU A 21 11.46 2.34 3.76
C GLU A 21 11.90 3.80 3.65
N ILE A 22 11.60 4.44 2.50
CA ILE A 22 11.88 5.85 2.26
C ILE A 22 10.62 6.52 1.69
N VAL A 23 10.27 7.68 2.24
CA VAL A 23 9.29 8.61 1.68
C VAL A 23 9.99 9.95 1.49
N GLY A 24 10.17 10.36 0.23
CA GLY A 24 10.90 11.56 -0.15
C GLY A 24 10.02 12.57 -0.88
N ASN A 25 10.36 13.86 -0.72
CA ASN A 25 9.62 14.97 -1.35
C ASN A 25 8.10 14.89 -1.09
N ALA A 26 7.75 14.62 0.16
CA ALA A 26 6.39 14.64 0.68
C ALA A 26 6.31 15.70 1.79
N SER A 27 5.28 16.54 1.78
CA SER A 27 5.15 17.65 2.74
C SER A 27 4.87 17.17 4.16
N LYS A 28 4.08 16.11 4.33
CA LYS A 28 3.61 15.63 5.64
C LYS A 28 3.57 14.10 5.80
N VAL A 29 3.72 13.34 4.72
CA VAL A 29 3.60 11.88 4.74
C VAL A 29 4.91 11.27 5.24
N LYS A 30 4.82 10.40 6.25
CA LYS A 30 5.96 9.74 6.88
C LYS A 30 6.06 8.25 6.53
N GLU A 31 4.92 7.58 6.40
CA GLU A 31 4.86 6.15 6.11
C GLU A 31 3.72 5.86 5.13
N ILE A 32 3.95 4.89 4.24
CA ILE A 32 2.94 4.34 3.34
C ILE A 32 3.02 2.82 3.42
N ARG A 33 1.88 2.17 3.71
CA ARG A 33 1.70 0.73 3.51
C ARG A 33 0.75 0.48 2.36
N ARG A 34 1.04 -0.55 1.57
CA ARG A 34 0.18 -1.00 0.49
C ARG A 34 0.00 -2.50 0.59
N CYS A 35 -1.25 -2.92 0.54
CA CYS A 35 -1.63 -4.32 0.42
C CYS A 35 -2.32 -4.49 -0.92
N PHE A 36 -1.89 -5.49 -1.68
CA PHE A 36 -2.52 -5.90 -2.93
C PHE A 36 -2.95 -7.35 -2.79
N GLN A 37 -4.15 -7.67 -3.22
CA GLN A 37 -4.64 -9.04 -3.17
C GLN A 37 -5.51 -9.35 -4.40
N LEU A 38 -5.35 -10.55 -4.94
CA LEU A 38 -6.24 -11.05 -5.97
C LEU A 38 -7.47 -11.72 -5.34
N VAL A 39 -8.64 -11.09 -5.45
CA VAL A 39 -9.91 -11.58 -4.88
C VAL A 39 -10.91 -11.76 -6.02
N ASP A 40 -11.38 -13.00 -6.21
CA ASP A 40 -12.33 -13.37 -7.27
C ASP A 40 -11.93 -12.88 -8.67
N GLY A 41 -10.63 -12.94 -8.97
CA GLY A 41 -10.06 -12.48 -10.24
C GLY A 41 -9.88 -10.96 -10.36
N ASN A 42 -10.31 -10.18 -9.36
CA ASN A 42 -10.09 -8.73 -9.30
C ASN A 42 -8.82 -8.41 -8.51
N LEU A 43 -8.06 -7.41 -8.94
CA LEU A 43 -6.96 -6.86 -8.18
C LEU A 43 -7.49 -5.83 -7.18
N CYS A 44 -7.52 -6.20 -5.91
CA CYS A 44 -7.89 -5.31 -4.81
C CYS A 44 -6.65 -4.69 -4.20
N TYR A 45 -6.73 -3.42 -3.79
CA TYR A 45 -5.68 -2.80 -2.99
C TYR A 45 -6.23 -1.86 -1.93
N ASP A 46 -5.50 -1.78 -0.82
CA ASP A 46 -5.65 -0.73 0.19
C ASP A 46 -4.31 -0.04 0.44
N VAL A 47 -4.40 1.26 0.73
CA VAL A 47 -3.26 2.09 1.07
C VAL A 47 -3.52 2.69 2.44
N GLN A 48 -2.58 2.49 3.34
CA GLN A 48 -2.55 3.16 4.63
C GLN A 48 -1.43 4.19 4.63
N MET A 49 -1.67 5.35 5.26
CA MET A 49 -0.69 6.42 5.32
C MET A 49 -0.61 6.99 6.74
N ALA A 50 0.60 7.32 7.17
CA ALA A 50 0.85 8.07 8.39
C ALA A 50 1.41 9.44 8.04
N THR A 51 1.12 10.43 8.90
CA THR A 51 1.70 11.76 8.82
C THR A 51 2.47 12.07 10.10
N ASN A 52 3.05 13.27 10.22
CA ASN A 52 3.71 13.71 11.44
C ASN A 52 2.77 13.78 12.66
N THR A 53 1.45 13.90 12.45
CA THR A 53 0.47 14.07 13.52
C THR A 53 -0.60 12.97 13.56
N ILE A 54 -0.65 12.09 12.56
CA ILE A 54 -1.63 11.03 12.47
C ILE A 54 -0.91 9.71 12.29
N THR A 55 -1.24 8.73 13.15
CA THR A 55 -0.73 7.37 13.04
C THR A 55 -1.22 6.70 11.77
N LEU A 56 -0.59 5.59 11.40
CA LEU A 56 -0.94 4.85 10.20
C LEU A 56 -2.43 4.47 10.19
N GLN A 57 -3.14 4.91 9.15
CA GLN A 57 -4.57 4.69 9.00
C GLN A 57 -4.95 4.47 7.53
N PRO A 58 -6.10 3.82 7.24
CA PRO A 58 -6.62 3.66 5.88
C PRO A 58 -6.79 5.01 5.18
N HIS A 59 -6.36 5.09 3.93
CA HIS A 59 -6.46 6.29 3.11
C HIS A 59 -7.14 6.03 1.75
N LEU A 60 -6.74 4.98 1.04
CA LEU A 60 -7.32 4.61 -0.25
C LEU A 60 -7.69 3.13 -0.27
N LYS A 61 -8.71 2.78 -1.05
CA LYS A 61 -9.10 1.41 -1.36
C LYS A 61 -9.74 1.35 -2.74
N ALA A 62 -9.38 0.36 -3.54
CA ALA A 62 -10.07 0.11 -4.81
C ALA A 62 -9.99 -1.36 -5.24
N SER A 63 -10.77 -1.70 -6.27
CA SER A 63 -10.78 -3.00 -6.94
C SER A 63 -10.73 -2.77 -8.45
N LEU A 64 -9.82 -3.45 -9.14
CA LEU A 64 -9.65 -3.35 -10.58
C LEU A 64 -9.95 -4.69 -11.24
N LYS A 65 -10.66 -4.61 -12.37
CA LYS A 65 -10.86 -5.74 -13.28
C LYS A 65 -9.73 -5.78 -14.30
N LYS A 66 -9.29 -7.00 -14.64
CA LYS A 66 -8.42 -7.21 -15.79
C LYS A 66 -9.21 -6.85 -17.07
N LEU A 67 -8.60 -6.05 -17.94
CA LEU A 67 -9.15 -5.70 -19.25
C LEU A 67 -9.13 -6.90 -20.20
#